data_AF-A0A8J7PQM1-F1
#
_entry.id   AF-A0A8J7PQM1-F1
#
_cell.length_a   1.000
_cell.length_b   1.000
_cell.length_c   1.000
_cell.angle_alpha   90.00
_cell.angle_beta   90.00
_cell.angle_gamma   90.00
#
_symmetry.space_group_name_H-M   'P 1'
#
loop_
_entity.id
_entity.type
_entity.pdbx_description
1 polymer ?
#
loop_
_entity_poly.entity_id
_entity_poly.type
_entity_poly.pdbx_seq_one_letter_code
_entity_poly.pdbx_strand_id
1 'polypeptide(L)'
;MRKTLALIIAWTAIAPPLGGCQFLDSCGPSSSAISGAKKFGREYWSNLFEEVEHTSCEFNCFLPSFKQLESIATRRPVIPHLPKGASDVAVVLRFCFDHGIKLILRDLHTPQGKIYIAWGFDPPQYGEVLLWSRN
;
A
#
# COMPACT_ATOMS: atom_id res chain seq x y z
N MET A 1 -62.54 19.04 -11.47
CA MET A 1 -61.12 19.44 -11.39
C MET A 1 -60.73 19.61 -9.94
N ARG A 2 -59.75 18.84 -9.46
CA ARG A 2 -58.73 19.17 -8.43
C ARG A 2 -58.11 17.86 -7.95
N LYS A 3 -56.92 17.54 -8.48
CA LYS A 3 -56.06 16.46 -7.99
C LYS A 3 -55.30 17.02 -6.80
N THR A 4 -55.50 16.46 -5.61
CA THR A 4 -54.73 16.80 -4.42
C THR A 4 -53.39 16.06 -4.50
N LEU A 5 -52.32 16.78 -4.82
CA LEU A 5 -50.94 16.27 -4.73
C LEU A 5 -50.56 16.21 -3.24
N ALA A 6 -50.43 15.01 -2.70
CA ALA A 6 -49.78 14.79 -1.42
C ALA A 6 -48.27 14.95 -1.61
N LEU A 7 -47.72 16.05 -1.09
CA LEU A 7 -46.29 16.32 -1.04
C LEU A 7 -45.68 15.47 0.09
N ILE A 8 -45.12 14.32 -0.24
CA ILE A 8 -44.33 13.52 0.71
C ILE A 8 -42.97 14.21 0.83
N ILE A 9 -42.79 15.00 1.89
CA ILE A 9 -41.49 15.53 2.28
C ILE A 9 -40.73 14.36 2.92
N ALA A 10 -40.00 13.60 2.10
CA ALA A 10 -39.04 12.63 2.59
C ALA A 10 -37.90 13.39 3.29
N TRP A 11 -37.92 13.36 4.62
CA TRP A 11 -36.76 13.73 5.43
C TRP A 11 -35.67 12.67 5.20
N THR A 12 -34.86 12.85 4.15
CA THR A 12 -33.58 12.16 4.06
C THR A 12 -32.72 12.71 5.19
N ALA A 13 -32.56 11.94 6.25
CA ALA A 13 -31.54 12.17 7.25
C ALA A 13 -30.19 12.12 6.53
N ILE A 14 -29.67 13.30 6.16
CA ILE A 14 -28.28 13.45 5.75
C ILE A 14 -27.49 13.29 7.06
N ALA A 15 -27.26 12.04 7.45
CA ALA A 15 -26.18 11.75 8.38
C ALA A 15 -24.92 12.36 7.74
N PRO A 16 -24.19 13.25 8.43
CA PRO A 16 -22.89 13.67 7.94
C PRO A 16 -22.08 12.38 7.75
N PRO A 17 -21.46 12.15 6.56
CA PRO A 17 -20.61 11.00 6.38
C PRO A 17 -19.56 11.07 7.48
N LEU A 18 -19.57 10.07 8.37
CA LEU A 18 -18.58 9.91 9.41
C LEU A 18 -17.22 10.07 8.73
N GLY A 19 -16.50 11.13 9.08
CA GLY A 19 -15.21 11.46 8.50
C GLY A 19 -14.28 10.26 8.64
N GLY A 20 -14.01 9.58 7.54
CA GLY A 20 -13.20 8.37 7.54
C GLY A 20 -13.17 7.81 6.13
N CYS A 21 -12.13 8.18 5.37
CA CYS A 21 -11.88 7.67 4.02
C CYS A 21 -12.86 8.16 2.93
N GLN A 22 -13.23 9.46 2.93
CA GLN A 22 -13.67 10.10 1.67
C GLN A 22 -12.45 10.21 0.76
N PHE A 23 -12.52 9.60 -0.42
CA PHE A 23 -11.42 9.43 -1.39
C PHE A 23 -10.36 8.40 -1.00
N LEU A 24 -10.78 7.16 -0.71
CA LEU A 24 -9.86 6.04 -0.96
C LEU A 24 -9.70 5.93 -2.48
N ASP A 25 -8.56 6.40 -2.98
CA ASP A 25 -8.00 5.94 -4.23
C ASP A 25 -8.25 4.43 -4.36
N SER A 26 -8.86 4.04 -5.48
CA SER A 26 -9.16 2.64 -5.78
C SER A 26 -7.99 1.75 -5.37
N CYS A 27 -8.21 0.71 -4.56
CA CYS A 27 -7.21 -0.33 -4.26
C CYS A 27 -6.99 -1.24 -5.49
N GLY A 28 -6.72 -0.61 -6.63
CA GLY A 28 -6.56 -1.17 -7.97
C GLY A 28 -5.34 -0.57 -8.66
N PRO A 29 -5.04 -0.95 -9.90
CA PRO A 29 -3.86 -0.49 -10.65
C PRO A 29 -3.77 1.04 -10.82
N SER A 30 -4.91 1.74 -10.70
CA SER A 30 -5.04 3.20 -10.75
C SER A 30 -4.84 3.91 -9.41
N SER A 31 -4.50 3.19 -8.33
CA SER A 31 -4.23 3.80 -7.02
C SER A 31 -3.14 4.87 -7.14
N SER A 32 -3.37 6.05 -6.54
CA SER A 32 -2.34 7.09 -6.41
C SER A 32 -1.08 6.58 -5.72
N ALA A 33 -1.17 5.55 -4.87
CA ALA A 33 -0.02 4.94 -4.22
C ALA A 33 0.83 4.12 -5.20
N ILE A 34 0.22 3.45 -6.19
CA ILE A 34 0.97 2.75 -7.25
C ILE A 34 1.66 3.76 -8.16
N SER A 35 0.92 4.80 -8.55
CA SER A 35 1.48 5.90 -9.35
C SER A 35 2.57 6.66 -8.56
N GLY A 36 2.40 6.83 -7.26
CA GLY A 36 3.35 7.44 -6.35
C GLY A 36 4.60 6.60 -6.17
N ALA A 37 4.46 5.29 -5.97
CA ALA A 37 5.59 4.37 -5.91
C ALA A 37 6.40 4.43 -7.21
N LYS A 38 5.76 4.39 -8.38
CA LYS A 38 6.44 4.49 -9.68
C LYS A 38 7.25 5.79 -9.88
N LYS A 39 7.01 6.85 -9.08
CA LYS A 39 7.79 8.09 -9.15
C LYS A 39 9.15 7.98 -8.45
N PHE A 40 9.32 7.02 -7.53
CA PHE A 40 10.62 6.82 -6.91
C PHE A 40 11.64 6.30 -7.94
N GLY A 41 12.84 6.86 -7.90
CA GLY A 41 13.92 6.51 -8.82
C GLY A 41 14.53 5.14 -8.53
N ARG A 42 15.33 4.66 -9.50
CA ARG A 42 16.05 3.38 -9.39
C ARG A 42 16.93 3.28 -8.14
N GLU A 43 17.59 4.38 -7.80
CA GLU A 43 18.47 4.47 -6.62
C GLU A 43 17.71 4.23 -5.31
N TYR A 44 16.54 4.84 -5.16
CA TYR A 44 15.69 4.63 -3.99
C TYR A 44 15.33 3.15 -3.82
N TRP A 45 14.91 2.50 -4.91
CA TRP A 45 14.54 1.09 -4.88
C TRP A 45 15.72 0.17 -4.59
N SER A 46 16.91 0.48 -5.14
CA SER A 46 18.14 -0.25 -4.84
C SER A 46 18.49 -0.15 -3.36
N ASN A 47 18.49 1.07 -2.80
CA ASN A 47 18.83 1.33 -1.41
C ASN A 47 17.84 0.65 -0.46
N LEU A 48 16.53 0.73 -0.76
CA LEU A 48 15.51 0.02 0.00
C LEU A 48 15.75 -1.49 -0.01
N PHE A 49 16.09 -2.06 -1.17
CA PHE A 49 16.34 -3.49 -1.31
C PHE A 49 17.54 -3.92 -0.48
N GLU A 50 18.66 -3.21 -0.59
CA GLU A 50 19.89 -3.48 0.16
C GLU A 50 19.70 -3.31 1.67
N GLU A 51 18.94 -2.31 2.09
CA GLU A 51 18.63 -2.08 3.50
C GLU A 51 17.81 -3.23 4.09
N VAL A 52 16.83 -3.75 3.34
CA VAL A 52 16.05 -4.92 3.74
C VAL A 52 16.92 -6.17 3.79
N GLU A 53 17.76 -6.42 2.77
CA GLU A 53 18.69 -7.58 2.78
C GLU A 53 19.61 -7.57 4.00
N HIS A 54 20.06 -6.41 4.46
CA HIS A 54 20.98 -6.32 5.60
C HIS A 54 20.27 -6.21 6.95
N THR A 55 18.94 -6.23 6.99
CA THR A 55 18.16 -6.13 8.22
C THR A 55 17.58 -7.47 8.63
N SER A 56 17.45 -7.68 9.94
CA SER A 56 16.59 -8.71 10.50
C SER A 56 15.87 -8.14 11.72
N CYS A 57 14.63 -8.56 11.96
CA CYS A 57 13.87 -8.19 13.14
C CYS A 57 12.83 -9.25 13.49
N GLU A 58 12.67 -9.48 14.79
CA GLU A 58 11.68 -10.41 15.31
C GLU A 58 10.26 -9.83 15.27
N PHE A 59 10.13 -8.51 15.37
CA PHE A 59 8.88 -7.77 15.35
C PHE A 59 9.02 -6.52 14.47
N ASN A 60 7.88 -5.92 14.08
CA ASN A 60 7.72 -4.67 13.34
C ASN A 60 9.02 -3.88 13.07
N CYS A 61 9.62 -4.13 11.91
CA CYS A 61 10.74 -3.39 11.36
C CYS A 61 10.28 -2.04 10.79
N PHE A 62 10.98 -0.98 11.17
CA PHE A 62 10.84 0.35 10.57
C PHE A 62 12.19 0.82 10.06
N LEU A 63 12.35 0.82 8.73
CA LEU A 63 13.61 1.16 8.08
C LEU A 63 13.68 2.66 7.74
N PRO A 64 14.86 3.30 7.86
CA PRO A 64 15.11 4.63 7.31
C PRO A 64 14.48 4.90 5.93
N SER A 65 14.61 3.99 4.96
CA SER A 65 14.04 4.20 3.61
C SER A 65 12.51 4.24 3.58
N PHE A 66 11.82 3.77 4.63
CA PHE A 66 10.36 3.85 4.72
C PHE A 66 9.84 5.27 4.88
N LYS A 67 10.67 6.21 5.34
CA LYS A 67 10.27 7.62 5.49
C LYS A 67 9.76 8.22 4.16
N GLN A 68 10.32 7.80 3.03
CA GLN A 68 9.85 8.29 1.72
C GLN A 68 8.50 7.66 1.33
N LEU A 69 8.25 6.39 1.69
CA LEU A 69 6.98 5.71 1.45
C LEU A 69 5.83 6.30 2.26
N GLU A 70 6.10 7.00 3.36
CA GLU A 70 5.07 7.74 4.12
C GLU A 70 4.39 8.82 3.27
N SER A 71 5.01 9.30 2.19
CA SER A 71 4.37 10.23 1.25
C SER A 71 3.25 9.60 0.42
N ILE A 72 3.21 8.26 0.32
CA ILE A 72 2.22 7.52 -0.45
C ILE A 72 1.33 6.64 0.43
N ALA A 73 1.49 6.67 1.75
CA ALA A 73 0.73 5.87 2.70
C ALA A 73 0.26 6.73 3.89
N THR A 74 -0.93 6.44 4.43
CA THR A 74 -1.46 7.19 5.57
C THR A 74 -0.86 6.72 6.90
N ARG A 75 -0.43 5.46 6.95
CA ARG A 75 0.27 4.89 8.11
C ARG A 75 1.72 4.61 7.78
N ARG A 76 2.55 4.63 8.82
CA ARG A 76 3.95 4.28 8.74
C ARG A 76 4.12 2.88 8.12
N PRO A 77 4.88 2.74 7.02
CA PRO A 77 5.20 1.45 6.43
C PRO A 77 5.92 0.57 7.43
N VAL A 78 5.69 -0.74 7.35
CA VAL A 78 6.25 -1.71 8.30
C VAL A 78 6.50 -3.04 7.62
N ILE A 79 7.57 -3.72 8.04
CA ILE A 79 7.72 -5.16 7.84
C ILE A 79 7.37 -5.83 9.17
N PRO A 80 6.26 -6.59 9.28
CA PRO A 80 5.83 -7.16 10.57
C PRO A 80 6.85 -8.12 11.19
N HIS A 81 7.57 -8.87 10.35
CA HIS A 81 8.58 -9.85 10.74
C HIS A 81 9.57 -10.02 9.59
N LEU A 82 10.88 -9.98 9.87
CA LEU A 82 11.94 -10.20 8.89
C LEU A 82 12.97 -11.17 9.49
N PRO A 83 12.81 -12.48 9.26
CA PRO A 83 13.77 -13.45 9.75
C PRO A 83 15.08 -13.29 9.00
N LYS A 84 16.20 -13.58 9.70
CA LYS A 84 17.53 -13.53 9.10
C LYS A 84 17.60 -14.52 7.92
N GLY A 85 18.01 -14.03 6.75
CA GLY A 85 18.12 -14.86 5.54
C GLY A 85 16.79 -15.16 4.86
N ALA A 86 15.73 -14.39 5.14
CA ALA A 86 14.48 -14.48 4.39
C ALA A 86 14.77 -14.29 2.88
N SER A 87 14.19 -15.14 2.03
CA SER A 87 14.26 -14.95 0.58
C SER A 87 13.31 -13.86 0.10
N ASP A 88 12.13 -13.78 0.73
CA ASP A 88 11.06 -12.86 0.34
C ASP A 88 10.49 -12.16 1.58
N VAL A 89 10.07 -10.91 1.42
CA VAL A 89 9.37 -10.17 2.48
C VAL A 89 8.38 -9.15 1.91
N ALA A 90 7.35 -8.86 2.68
CA ALA A 90 6.37 -7.82 2.35
C ALA A 90 6.50 -6.61 3.28
N VAL A 91 6.72 -5.43 2.70
CA VAL A 91 6.47 -4.14 3.36
C VAL A 91 4.99 -3.82 3.21
N VAL A 92 4.31 -3.56 4.32
CA VAL A 92 2.88 -3.23 4.35
C VAL A 92 2.72 -1.72 4.36
N LEU A 93 2.01 -1.17 3.37
CA LEU A 93 1.65 0.24 3.28
C LEU A 93 0.13 0.36 3.40
N ARG A 94 -0.36 0.95 4.50
CA ARG A 94 -1.80 1.08 4.75
C ARG A 94 -2.27 2.51 4.47
N PHE A 95 -3.43 2.61 3.82
CA PHE A 95 -4.16 3.87 3.61
C PHE A 95 -5.30 4.02 4.63
N CYS A 96 -6.05 2.93 4.86
CA CYS A 96 -7.07 2.83 5.92
C CYS A 96 -6.89 1.51 6.69
N PHE A 97 -7.67 1.26 7.76
CA PHE A 97 -7.47 0.14 8.69
C PHE A 97 -7.21 -1.21 7.97
N ASP A 98 -8.02 -1.50 6.95
CA ASP A 98 -8.05 -2.79 6.25
C ASP A 98 -7.58 -2.68 4.79
N HIS A 99 -7.20 -1.47 4.34
CA HIS A 99 -6.90 -1.16 2.95
C HIS A 99 -5.45 -0.69 2.81
N GLY A 100 -4.75 -1.29 1.85
CA GLY A 100 -3.35 -0.99 1.59
C GLY A 100 -2.81 -1.68 0.36
N ILE A 101 -1.52 -1.48 0.15
CA ILE A 101 -0.70 -2.20 -0.82
C ILE A 101 0.45 -2.90 -0.07
N LYS A 102 1.07 -3.86 -0.73
CA LYS A 102 2.31 -4.49 -0.28
C LYS A 102 3.40 -4.18 -1.27
N LEU A 103 4.59 -3.84 -0.77
CA LEU A 103 5.81 -3.98 -1.56
C LEU A 103 6.37 -5.36 -1.26
N ILE A 104 6.46 -6.22 -2.27
CA ILE A 104 7.01 -7.56 -2.15
C ILE A 104 8.43 -7.51 -2.68
N LEU A 105 9.39 -7.69 -1.77
CA LEU A 105 10.78 -7.86 -2.10
C LEU A 105 11.02 -9.37 -2.24
N ARG A 106 11.48 -9.79 -3.42
CA ARG A 106 11.74 -11.20 -3.75
C ARG A 106 13.21 -11.43 -4.03
N ASP A 107 13.63 -12.66 -3.84
CA ASP A 107 14.97 -13.13 -4.19
C ASP A 107 16.07 -12.33 -3.46
N LEU A 108 15.81 -11.96 -2.20
CA LEU A 108 16.77 -11.37 -1.28
C LEU A 108 17.99 -12.29 -1.14
N HIS A 109 19.16 -11.70 -0.97
CA HIS A 109 20.46 -12.37 -0.92
C HIS A 109 20.85 -13.10 -2.21
N THR A 110 20.20 -12.78 -3.32
CA THR A 110 20.52 -13.32 -4.65
C THR A 110 20.85 -12.20 -5.64
N PRO A 111 21.54 -12.50 -6.75
CA PRO A 111 21.76 -11.51 -7.81
C PRO A 111 20.47 -11.13 -8.58
N GLN A 112 19.34 -11.79 -8.34
CA GLN A 112 18.10 -11.61 -9.13
C GLN A 112 17.01 -10.80 -8.40
N GLY A 113 17.40 -10.05 -7.37
CA GLY A 113 16.49 -9.31 -6.49
C GLY A 113 15.46 -8.42 -7.21
N LYS A 114 14.22 -8.44 -6.74
CA LYS A 114 13.10 -7.68 -7.34
C LYS A 114 12.22 -7.04 -6.29
N ILE A 115 11.64 -5.89 -6.64
CA ILE A 115 10.58 -5.24 -5.88
C ILE A 115 9.33 -5.19 -6.73
N TYR A 116 8.25 -5.75 -6.21
CA TYR A 116 6.91 -5.65 -6.77
C TYR A 116 6.04 -4.78 -5.86
N ILE A 117 5.07 -4.09 -6.46
CA ILE A 117 3.93 -3.54 -5.75
C ILE A 117 2.71 -4.42 -6.03
N ALA A 118 2.05 -4.88 -4.98
CA ALA A 118 0.87 -5.74 -5.06
C ALA A 118 -0.30 -5.10 -4.31
N TRP A 119 -1.52 -5.31 -4.82
CA TRP A 119 -2.74 -4.78 -4.22
C TRP A 119 -3.86 -5.82 -4.19
N GLY A 120 -4.75 -5.65 -3.20
CA GLY A 120 -5.89 -6.52 -2.93
C GLY A 120 -5.94 -7.02 -1.52
N PHE A 121 -6.83 -7.99 -1.26
CA PHE A 121 -6.93 -8.65 0.04
C PHE A 121 -5.65 -9.41 0.37
N ASP A 122 -5.49 -9.87 1.61
CA ASP A 122 -4.34 -10.71 1.98
C ASP A 122 -4.73 -12.19 1.80
N PRO A 123 -4.11 -12.96 0.87
CA PRO A 123 -3.03 -12.60 -0.06
C PRO A 123 -3.51 -11.82 -1.31
N PRO A 124 -2.65 -10.98 -1.95
CA PRO A 124 -3.06 -10.05 -3.02
C PRO A 124 -3.75 -10.76 -4.19
N GLN A 125 -5.03 -10.43 -4.44
CA GLN A 125 -5.83 -11.11 -5.47
C GLN A 125 -5.99 -10.30 -6.77
N TYR A 126 -5.70 -9.00 -6.76
CA TYR A 126 -6.05 -8.12 -7.88
C TYR A 126 -4.90 -7.86 -8.85
N GLY A 127 -3.65 -7.86 -8.37
CA GLY A 127 -2.51 -7.73 -9.27
C GLY A 127 -1.19 -7.41 -8.56
N GLU A 128 -0.11 -7.58 -9.34
CA GLU A 128 1.25 -7.16 -9.01
C GLU A 128 1.86 -6.41 -10.20
N VAL A 129 2.73 -5.44 -9.90
CA VAL A 129 3.53 -4.71 -10.90
C VAL A 129 4.97 -4.68 -10.44
N LEU A 130 5.90 -4.98 -11.34
CA LEU A 130 7.34 -4.82 -11.08
C LEU A 130 7.68 -3.33 -10.97
N LEU A 131 8.30 -2.94 -9.85
CA LEU A 131 8.85 -1.59 -9.63
C LEU A 131 10.33 -1.51 -9.94
N TRP A 132 11.07 -2.57 -9.60
CA TRP A 132 12.52 -2.60 -9.72
C TRP A 132 13.04 -4.03 -9.82
N SER A 133 14.12 -4.21 -10.57
CA SER A 133 14.92 -5.43 -10.60
C SER A 133 16.41 -5.09 -10.57
N ARG A 134 17.17 -5.96 -9.89
CA ARG A 134 18.63 -5.99 -9.88
C ARG A 134 19.12 -6.46 -11.25
N ASN A 135 19.37 -5.49 -12.14
CA ASN A 135 20.04 -5.67 -13.44
C ASN A 135 21.26 -4.76 -13.51
#